data_AF-A0A842PCP6-F1
#
_entry.id   AF-A0A842PCP6-F1
#
_cell.length_a   1.000
_cell.length_b   1.000
_cell.length_c   1.000
_cell.angle_alpha   90.00
_cell.angle_beta   90.00
_cell.angle_gamma   90.00
#
_symmetry.space_group_name_H-M   'P 1'
#
loop_
_entity.id
_entity.type
_entity.pdbx_description
1 polymer ?
#
loop_
_entity_poly.entity_id
_entity_poly.type
_entity_poly.pdbx_seq_one_letter_code
_entity_poly.pdbx_strand_id
1 'polypeptide(L)'
;ANGINVVGIGYTIYLGSEFEHDMLTEAATLIRQAHENGLIVVTWIYPRGKAVLDEKCPQLISGAAGVALCIGADFTKVNYPRGFEGMTQAESLGLAVEAGGRCGVICSGGGSLPAEEFLQRLHDQINISGAMGAATGRNIHQKDTEEAVRMCAASHAIICEGATVEDALSIFNSD
;
A
#
# COMPACT_ATOMS: atom_id res chain seq x y z
N ALA A 1 -24.57 -1.43 19.94
CA ALA A 1 -23.70 -1.22 18.78
C ALA A 1 -24.22 -0.03 17.99
N ASN A 2 -23.35 0.88 17.53
CA ASN A 2 -23.69 2.14 16.83
C ASN A 2 -24.04 1.94 15.33
N GLY A 3 -24.27 0.70 14.88
CA GLY A 3 -24.62 0.38 13.49
C GLY A 3 -23.45 0.34 12.50
N ILE A 4 -22.22 0.60 12.94
CA ILE A 4 -21.04 0.57 12.07
C ILE A 4 -20.47 -0.86 12.03
N ASN A 5 -20.33 -1.43 10.83
CA ASN A 5 -19.64 -2.70 10.62
C ASN A 5 -18.13 -2.45 10.43
N VAL A 6 -17.39 -2.39 11.53
CA VAL A 6 -15.92 -2.27 11.48
C VAL A 6 -15.34 -3.62 11.08
N VAL A 7 -14.58 -3.64 9.99
CA VAL A 7 -13.98 -4.88 9.44
C VAL A 7 -12.51 -5.06 9.82
N GLY A 8 -11.85 -4.00 10.30
CA GLY A 8 -10.43 -4.02 10.59
C GLY A 8 -9.93 -2.74 11.26
N ILE A 9 -8.64 -2.74 11.60
CA ILE A 9 -7.93 -1.58 12.15
C ILE A 9 -6.70 -1.22 11.32
N GLY A 10 -6.25 0.03 11.48
CA GLY A 10 -5.05 0.56 10.84
C GLY A 10 -4.06 1.10 11.85
N TYR A 11 -2.77 0.84 11.67
CA TYR A 11 -1.72 1.39 12.53
C TYR A 11 -0.47 1.79 11.74
N THR A 12 0.15 2.92 12.07
CA THR A 12 1.36 3.42 11.38
C THR A 12 2.60 3.18 12.23
N ILE A 13 3.67 2.68 11.61
CA ILE A 13 4.95 2.38 12.22
C ILE A 13 6.04 3.12 11.44
N TYR A 14 6.87 3.88 12.15
CA TYR A 14 8.05 4.52 11.57
C TYR A 14 9.33 3.79 11.98
N LEU A 15 9.80 2.89 11.11
CA LEU A 15 11.07 2.19 11.35
C LEU A 15 12.25 3.17 11.21
N GLY A 16 13.24 3.08 12.08
CA GLY A 16 14.37 4.00 12.22
C GLY A 16 14.04 5.30 12.96
N SER A 17 12.84 5.42 13.54
CA SER A 17 12.50 6.45 14.52
C SER A 17 13.11 6.12 15.89
N GLU A 18 13.39 7.13 16.71
CA GLU A 18 13.81 6.90 18.11
C GLU A 18 12.69 6.25 18.95
N PHE A 19 11.44 6.38 18.50
CA PHE A 19 10.25 5.77 19.09
C PHE A 19 9.80 4.47 18.39
N GLU A 20 10.65 3.88 17.54
CA GLU A 20 10.32 2.64 16.80
C GLU A 20 9.80 1.54 17.73
N HIS A 21 10.46 1.35 18.87
CA HIS A 21 10.13 0.31 19.85
C HIS A 21 8.73 0.47 20.45
N ASP A 22 8.29 1.70 20.73
CA ASP A 22 6.96 1.99 21.25
C ASP A 22 5.90 1.63 20.20
N MET A 23 6.09 2.09 18.95
CA MET A 23 5.17 1.80 17.85
C MET A 23 5.09 0.30 17.53
N LEU A 24 6.21 -0.43 17.57
CA LEU A 24 6.22 -1.88 17.38
C LEU A 24 5.46 -2.61 18.50
N THR A 25 5.64 -2.17 19.75
CA THR A 25 4.96 -2.76 20.91
C THR A 25 3.45 -2.52 20.87
N GLU A 26 3.04 -1.30 20.53
CA GLU A 26 1.64 -0.94 20.34
C GLU A 26 1.01 -1.73 19.18
N ALA A 27 1.68 -1.78 18.02
CA ALA A 27 1.19 -2.49 16.85
C ALA A 27 0.99 -3.98 17.14
N ALA A 28 1.96 -4.67 17.73
CA ALA A 28 1.85 -6.10 18.06
C ALA A 28 0.69 -6.37 19.05
N THR A 29 0.49 -5.48 20.02
CA THR A 29 -0.62 -5.58 20.98
C THR A 29 -1.96 -5.42 20.29
N LEU A 30 -2.10 -4.41 19.43
CA LEU A 30 -3.32 -4.12 18.68
C LEU A 30 -3.63 -5.22 17.65
N ILE A 31 -2.61 -5.78 16.99
CA ILE A 31 -2.76 -6.88 16.04
C ILE A 31 -3.36 -8.10 16.73
N ARG A 32 -2.76 -8.53 17.85
CA ARG A 32 -3.28 -9.65 18.63
C ARG A 32 -4.74 -9.43 19.04
N GLN A 33 -5.06 -8.24 19.56
CA GLN A 33 -6.43 -7.92 19.96
C GLN A 33 -7.41 -7.90 18.79
N ALA A 34 -7.01 -7.36 17.63
CA ALA A 34 -7.84 -7.35 16.43
C ALA A 34 -8.13 -8.78 15.96
N HIS A 35 -7.11 -9.64 15.90
CA HIS A 35 -7.25 -11.04 15.52
C HIS A 35 -8.10 -11.84 16.52
N GLU A 36 -7.97 -11.61 17.83
CA GLU A 36 -8.84 -12.18 18.87
C GLU A 36 -10.33 -11.82 18.67
N ASN A 37 -10.60 -10.71 17.98
CA ASN A 37 -11.95 -10.23 17.66
C ASN A 37 -12.35 -10.50 16.19
N GLY A 38 -11.54 -11.21 15.41
CA GLY A 38 -11.83 -11.52 14.00
C GLY A 38 -11.74 -10.32 13.05
N LEU A 39 -11.00 -9.28 13.43
CA LEU A 39 -10.76 -8.07 12.63
C LEU A 39 -9.43 -8.18 11.87
N ILE A 40 -9.40 -7.71 10.61
CA ILE A 40 -8.14 -7.62 9.87
C ILE A 40 -7.31 -6.40 10.30
N VAL A 41 -6.00 -6.44 10.04
CA VAL A 41 -5.08 -5.36 10.36
C VAL A 41 -4.29 -4.92 9.15
N VAL A 42 -4.31 -3.62 8.88
CA VAL A 42 -3.45 -2.97 7.89
C VAL A 42 -2.40 -2.13 8.60
N THR A 43 -1.13 -2.46 8.45
CA THR A 43 -0.04 -1.61 8.95
C THR A 43 0.45 -0.67 7.85
N TRP A 44 0.72 0.58 8.18
CA TRP A 44 1.52 1.47 7.34
C TRP A 44 2.94 1.47 7.88
N ILE A 45 3.88 0.88 7.16
CA ILE A 45 5.27 0.84 7.62
C ILE A 45 6.11 1.73 6.72
N TYR A 46 6.53 2.86 7.28
CA TYR A 46 7.35 3.85 6.59
C TYR A 46 8.69 3.98 7.30
N PRO A 47 9.78 3.44 6.75
CA PRO A 47 11.11 3.76 7.25
C PRO A 47 11.30 5.28 7.25
N ARG A 48 11.37 5.89 8.43
CA ARG A 48 11.44 7.34 8.63
C ARG A 48 12.01 7.63 10.02
N GLY A 49 12.91 8.60 10.07
CA GLY A 49 13.55 9.06 11.30
C GLY A 49 14.98 9.49 11.03
N LYS A 50 15.68 9.95 12.07
CA LYS A 50 17.08 10.41 11.95
C LYS A 50 18.02 9.31 11.45
N ALA A 51 17.69 8.03 11.68
CA ALA A 51 18.48 6.90 11.22
C ALA A 51 18.19 6.48 9.76
N VAL A 52 17.15 7.04 9.13
CA VAL A 52 16.76 6.70 7.76
C VAL A 52 17.21 7.82 6.82
N LEU A 53 18.27 7.54 6.07
CA LEU A 53 18.79 8.46 5.05
C LEU A 53 17.89 8.52 3.83
N ASP A 54 17.09 7.47 3.61
CA ASP A 54 16.35 7.29 2.38
C ASP A 54 15.09 6.44 2.54
N GLU A 55 13.94 7.11 2.64
CA GLU A 55 12.64 6.47 2.86
C GLU A 55 12.13 5.61 1.70
N LYS A 56 12.78 5.66 0.53
CA LYS A 56 12.42 4.88 -0.68
C LYS A 56 13.52 3.94 -1.14
N CYS A 57 14.54 3.74 -0.30
CA CYS A 57 15.55 2.70 -0.49
C CYS A 57 14.86 1.34 -0.62
N PRO A 58 15.07 0.60 -1.72
CA PRO A 58 14.30 -0.62 -1.97
C PRO A 58 14.59 -1.71 -0.92
N GLN A 59 15.82 -1.81 -0.40
CA GLN A 59 16.14 -2.71 0.72
C GLN A 59 15.32 -2.38 1.98
N LEU A 60 15.16 -1.10 2.30
CA LEU A 60 14.38 -0.68 3.47
C LEU A 60 12.89 -0.96 3.30
N ILE A 61 12.37 -0.82 2.09
CA ILE A 61 10.97 -1.16 1.78
C ILE A 61 10.74 -2.67 1.90
N SER A 62 11.64 -3.51 1.40
CA SER A 62 11.55 -4.97 1.59
C SER A 62 11.65 -5.36 3.07
N GLY A 63 12.55 -4.74 3.82
CA GLY A 63 12.65 -4.96 5.28
C GLY A 63 11.37 -4.55 6.01
N ALA A 64 10.77 -3.42 5.66
CA ALA A 64 9.50 -2.97 6.22
C ALA A 64 8.36 -3.97 5.95
N ALA A 65 8.29 -4.52 4.74
CA ALA A 65 7.31 -5.55 4.41
C ALA A 65 7.51 -6.83 5.22
N GLY A 66 8.76 -7.28 5.39
CA GLY A 66 9.09 -8.44 6.24
C GLY A 66 8.78 -8.23 7.72
N VAL A 67 8.99 -7.02 8.26
CA VAL A 67 8.59 -6.68 9.63
C VAL A 67 7.08 -6.84 9.82
N ALA A 68 6.28 -6.38 8.85
CA ALA A 68 4.83 -6.52 8.92
C ALA A 68 4.37 -7.97 9.05
N LEU A 69 4.99 -8.87 8.28
CA LEU A 69 4.77 -10.32 8.39
C LEU A 69 5.11 -10.82 9.80
N CYS A 70 6.27 -10.46 10.32
CA CYS A 70 6.74 -10.92 11.63
C CYS A 70 5.86 -10.48 12.79
N ILE A 71 5.26 -9.28 12.72
CA ILE A 71 4.35 -8.78 13.76
C ILE A 71 2.89 -9.23 13.55
N GLY A 72 2.61 -9.98 12.49
CA GLY A 72 1.30 -10.58 12.23
C GLY A 72 0.29 -9.67 11.53
N ALA A 73 0.73 -8.65 10.78
CA ALA A 73 -0.21 -7.86 9.99
C ALA A 73 -0.81 -8.70 8.85
N ASP A 74 -2.08 -8.45 8.50
CA ASP A 74 -2.73 -9.09 7.35
C ASP A 74 -2.31 -8.40 6.05
N PHE A 75 -2.24 -7.07 6.09
CA PHE A 75 -1.72 -6.25 4.99
C PHE A 75 -0.74 -5.21 5.50
N THR A 76 0.20 -4.83 4.64
CA THR A 76 1.11 -3.72 4.90
C THR A 76 1.15 -2.76 3.73
N LYS A 77 0.95 -1.48 4.04
CA LYS A 77 1.19 -0.39 3.12
C LYS A 77 2.62 0.11 3.25
N VAL A 78 3.33 0.09 2.13
CA VAL A 78 4.67 0.65 1.98
C VAL A 78 4.68 1.78 0.94
N ASN A 79 5.77 2.56 0.95
CA ASN A 79 6.06 3.48 -0.15
C ASN A 79 6.43 2.71 -1.42
N TYR A 80 6.16 3.29 -2.58
CA TYR A 80 6.69 2.75 -3.84
C TYR A 80 8.23 2.94 -3.85
N PRO A 81 9.02 1.86 -3.87
CA PRO A 81 10.48 1.96 -3.75
C PRO A 81 11.07 2.54 -5.04
N ARG A 82 12.28 3.08 -4.95
CA ARG A 82 13.11 3.22 -6.15
C ARG A 82 13.50 1.84 -6.70
N GLY A 83 13.98 1.82 -7.94
CA GLY A 83 14.56 0.61 -8.52
C GLY A 83 15.85 0.20 -7.80
N PHE A 84 16.04 -1.10 -7.57
CA PHE A 84 17.39 -1.67 -7.46
C PHE A 84 18.16 -1.44 -8.76
N GLU A 85 19.49 -1.53 -8.70
CA GLU A 85 20.31 -1.47 -9.90
C GLU A 85 19.89 -2.58 -10.88
N GLY A 86 19.55 -2.18 -12.12
CA GLY A 86 19.08 -3.11 -13.16
C GLY A 86 17.61 -3.52 -13.04
N MET A 87 16.83 -2.98 -12.10
CA MET A 87 15.41 -3.29 -11.92
C MET A 87 14.54 -2.03 -12.01
N THR A 88 13.33 -2.19 -12.53
CA THR A 88 12.26 -1.20 -12.43
C THR A 88 11.79 -1.04 -10.98
N GLN A 89 11.07 0.04 -10.69
CA GLN A 89 10.41 0.22 -9.38
C GLN A 89 9.40 -0.89 -9.10
N ALA A 90 8.69 -1.38 -10.11
CA ALA A 90 7.69 -2.43 -9.97
C ALA A 90 8.34 -3.77 -9.62
N GLU A 91 9.38 -4.17 -10.35
CA GLU A 91 10.16 -5.38 -10.01
C GLU A 91 10.79 -5.27 -8.60
N SER A 92 11.24 -4.08 -8.22
CA SER A 92 11.81 -3.84 -6.89
C SER A 92 10.76 -3.92 -5.78
N LEU A 93 9.52 -3.46 -6.04
CA LEU A 93 8.38 -3.70 -5.16
C LEU A 93 8.08 -5.20 -5.05
N GLY A 94 8.33 -5.99 -6.10
CA GLY A 94 8.15 -7.44 -6.08
C GLY A 94 9.01 -8.13 -5.02
N LEU A 95 10.24 -7.66 -4.81
CA LEU A 95 11.08 -8.15 -3.72
C LEU A 95 10.52 -7.80 -2.33
N ALA A 96 9.79 -6.69 -2.20
CA ALA A 96 9.09 -6.38 -0.96
C ALA A 96 7.83 -7.23 -0.78
N VAL A 97 7.11 -7.55 -1.86
CA VAL A 97 6.00 -8.52 -1.85
C VAL A 97 6.49 -9.89 -1.40
N GLU A 98 7.61 -10.38 -1.96
CA GLU A 98 8.23 -11.63 -1.54
C GLU A 98 8.64 -11.61 -0.06
N ALA A 99 9.27 -10.53 0.40
CA ALA A 99 9.66 -10.37 1.81
C ALA A 99 8.45 -10.33 2.76
N GLY A 100 7.32 -9.77 2.31
CA GLY A 100 6.04 -9.75 3.03
C GLY A 100 5.40 -11.13 3.18
N GLY A 101 5.82 -12.13 2.39
CA GLY A 101 5.36 -13.51 2.51
C GLY A 101 3.83 -13.64 2.44
N ARG A 102 3.20 -14.00 3.55
CA ARG A 102 1.72 -14.12 3.63
C ARG A 102 1.01 -12.81 4.00
N CYS A 103 1.74 -11.77 4.41
CA CYS A 103 1.20 -10.44 4.64
C CYS A 103 1.06 -9.73 3.29
N GLY A 104 -0.15 -9.31 2.95
CA GLY A 104 -0.43 -8.63 1.69
C GLY A 104 0.23 -7.27 1.59
N VAL A 105 1.16 -7.11 0.65
CA VAL A 105 1.77 -5.80 0.39
C VAL A 105 0.82 -5.00 -0.50
N ILE A 106 0.44 -3.81 -0.03
CA ILE A 106 -0.26 -2.79 -0.80
C ILE A 106 0.62 -1.56 -0.94
N CYS A 107 0.51 -0.84 -2.05
CA CYS A 107 1.38 0.30 -2.32
C CYS A 107 0.64 1.64 -2.21
N SER A 108 1.38 2.69 -1.87
CA SER A 108 0.89 4.06 -1.95
C SER A 108 0.75 4.53 -3.41
N GLY A 109 -0.36 5.17 -3.76
CA GLY A 109 -0.52 5.84 -5.07
C GLY A 109 0.39 7.05 -5.30
N GLY A 110 1.01 7.59 -4.24
CA GLY A 110 1.93 8.74 -4.31
C GLY A 110 1.24 10.10 -4.19
N GLY A 111 1.87 11.13 -4.75
CA GLY A 111 1.27 12.46 -4.94
C GLY A 111 0.21 12.45 -6.04
N SER A 112 -0.42 13.60 -6.28
CA SER A 112 -1.36 13.78 -7.38
C SER A 112 -0.61 13.67 -8.71
N LEU A 113 -1.09 12.78 -9.57
CA LEU A 113 -0.51 12.46 -10.88
C LEU A 113 -1.57 12.62 -11.97
N PRO A 114 -1.16 12.78 -13.23
CA PRO A 114 -2.04 12.53 -14.37
C PRO A 114 -2.68 11.14 -14.29
N ALA A 115 -3.92 11.02 -14.75
CA ALA A 115 -4.70 9.79 -14.63
C ALA A 115 -4.01 8.58 -15.25
N GLU A 116 -3.49 8.72 -16.46
CA GLU A 116 -2.73 7.68 -17.18
C GLU A 116 -1.49 7.24 -16.41
N GLU A 117 -0.68 8.18 -15.91
CA GLU A 117 0.51 7.84 -15.12
C GLU A 117 0.16 7.11 -13.82
N PHE A 118 -0.92 7.51 -13.16
CA PHE A 118 -1.40 6.86 -11.95
C PHE A 118 -1.90 5.44 -12.25
N LEU A 119 -2.73 5.26 -13.29
CA LEU A 119 -3.29 3.97 -13.66
C LEU A 119 -2.22 3.01 -14.18
N GLN A 120 -1.25 3.49 -14.98
CA GLN A 120 -0.10 2.69 -15.39
C GLN A 120 0.71 2.22 -14.18
N ARG A 121 0.99 3.13 -13.23
CA ARG A 121 1.70 2.76 -12.01
C ARG A 121 0.93 1.72 -11.19
N LEU A 122 -0.38 1.91 -11.04
CA LEU A 122 -1.22 0.97 -10.30
C LEU A 122 -1.18 -0.41 -10.98
N HIS A 123 -1.34 -0.45 -12.30
CA HIS A 123 -1.27 -1.67 -13.08
C HIS A 123 0.08 -2.38 -12.91
N ASP A 124 1.20 -1.66 -12.97
CA ASP A 124 2.53 -2.26 -12.78
C ASP A 124 2.72 -2.82 -11.36
N GLN A 125 2.22 -2.10 -10.35
CA GLN A 125 2.24 -2.58 -8.96
C GLN A 125 1.48 -3.90 -8.81
N ILE A 126 0.31 -4.03 -9.43
CA ILE A 126 -0.46 -5.28 -9.32
C ILE A 126 0.17 -6.39 -10.18
N ASN A 127 0.40 -6.14 -11.47
CA ASN A 127 0.69 -7.17 -12.45
C ASN A 127 2.17 -7.55 -12.57
N ILE A 128 3.10 -6.66 -12.21
CA ILE A 128 4.53 -6.95 -12.26
C ILE A 128 5.04 -7.33 -10.87
N SER A 129 4.65 -6.57 -9.84
CA SER A 129 5.18 -6.77 -8.49
C SER A 129 4.42 -7.83 -7.67
N GLY A 130 3.16 -8.10 -8.01
CA GLY A 130 2.30 -8.98 -7.22
C GLY A 130 1.71 -8.32 -5.96
N ALA A 131 1.69 -6.99 -5.89
CA ALA A 131 1.03 -6.27 -4.81
C ALA A 131 -0.48 -6.62 -4.80
N MET A 132 -1.05 -6.78 -3.60
CA MET A 132 -2.44 -7.22 -3.43
C MET A 132 -3.45 -6.07 -3.37
N GLY A 133 -3.06 -4.88 -3.85
CA GLY A 133 -3.91 -3.70 -3.86
C GLY A 133 -3.15 -2.38 -3.71
N ALA A 134 -3.91 -1.32 -3.50
CA ALA A 134 -3.38 0.02 -3.28
C ALA A 134 -4.19 0.77 -2.22
N ALA A 135 -3.53 1.72 -1.55
CA ALA A 135 -4.23 2.68 -0.71
C ALA A 135 -4.00 4.10 -1.24
N THR A 136 -5.03 4.61 -1.91
CA THR A 136 -5.03 5.83 -2.72
C THR A 136 -5.84 6.92 -2.03
N GLY A 137 -5.21 8.08 -1.81
CA GLY A 137 -5.86 9.27 -1.24
C GLY A 137 -6.02 10.35 -2.30
N ARG A 138 -5.00 11.22 -2.41
CA ARG A 138 -5.05 12.45 -3.21
C ARG A 138 -5.36 12.26 -4.70
N ASN A 139 -4.95 11.14 -5.32
CA ASN A 139 -5.30 10.84 -6.72
C ASN A 139 -6.81 10.63 -6.94
N ILE A 140 -7.59 10.48 -5.87
CA ILE A 140 -9.05 10.37 -5.90
C ILE A 140 -9.67 11.66 -5.34
N HIS A 141 -9.50 11.94 -4.04
CA HIS A 141 -10.32 12.94 -3.34
C HIS A 141 -9.94 14.40 -3.63
N GLN A 142 -8.89 14.68 -4.41
CA GLN A 142 -8.58 16.04 -4.87
C GLN A 142 -9.19 16.35 -6.26
N LYS A 143 -9.84 15.37 -6.88
CA LYS A 143 -10.65 15.54 -8.09
C LYS A 143 -12.06 16.02 -7.72
N ASP A 144 -12.84 16.42 -8.71
CA ASP A 144 -14.28 16.59 -8.49
C ASP A 144 -14.96 15.23 -8.21
N THR A 145 -16.21 15.27 -7.77
CA THR A 145 -16.93 14.05 -7.35
C THR A 145 -17.09 13.04 -8.48
N GLU A 146 -17.38 13.49 -9.70
CA GLU A 146 -17.63 12.59 -10.83
C GLU A 146 -16.33 11.93 -11.28
N GLU A 147 -15.26 12.71 -11.45
CA GLU A 147 -13.92 12.21 -11.74
C GLU A 147 -13.40 11.29 -10.63
N ALA A 148 -13.66 11.59 -9.36
CA ALA A 148 -13.25 10.75 -8.24
C ALA A 148 -13.95 9.38 -8.28
N VAL A 149 -15.24 9.34 -8.59
CA VAL A 149 -16.00 8.10 -8.75
C VAL A 149 -15.45 7.29 -9.92
N ARG A 150 -15.22 7.91 -11.08
CA ARG A 150 -14.63 7.21 -12.24
C ARG A 150 -13.21 6.73 -11.98
N MET A 151 -12.39 7.50 -11.26
CA MET A 151 -11.04 7.08 -10.86
C MET A 151 -11.07 5.88 -9.90
N CYS A 152 -12.04 5.84 -8.97
CA CYS A 152 -12.28 4.66 -8.14
C CYS A 152 -12.67 3.44 -8.97
N ALA A 153 -13.59 3.59 -9.94
CA ALA A 153 -14.01 2.51 -10.82
C ALA A 153 -12.86 1.98 -11.69
N ALA A 154 -12.07 2.88 -12.29
CA ALA A 154 -10.87 2.53 -13.06
C ALA A 154 -9.83 1.79 -12.20
N SER A 155 -9.61 2.26 -10.96
CA SER A 155 -8.70 1.59 -10.02
C SER A 155 -9.22 0.20 -9.63
N HIS A 156 -10.52 0.06 -9.41
CA HIS A 156 -11.16 -1.23 -9.09
C HIS A 156 -11.00 -2.22 -10.25
N ALA A 157 -11.21 -1.79 -11.49
CA ALA A 157 -11.06 -2.63 -12.66
C ALA A 157 -9.64 -3.22 -12.76
N ILE A 158 -8.60 -2.42 -12.50
CA ILE A 158 -7.21 -2.91 -12.46
C ILE A 158 -7.00 -3.88 -11.30
N ILE A 159 -7.38 -3.50 -10.08
CA ILE A 159 -7.03 -4.24 -8.86
C ILE A 159 -7.82 -5.55 -8.73
N CYS A 160 -9.10 -5.53 -9.06
CA CYS A 160 -10.04 -6.60 -8.76
C CYS A 160 -10.48 -7.40 -10.00
N GLU A 161 -10.42 -6.81 -11.19
CA GLU A 161 -10.96 -7.41 -12.42
C GLU A 161 -9.86 -7.74 -13.45
N GLY A 162 -8.62 -7.36 -13.21
CA GLY A 162 -7.49 -7.62 -14.11
C GLY A 162 -7.54 -6.82 -15.40
N ALA A 163 -8.20 -5.65 -15.39
CA ALA A 163 -8.31 -4.78 -16.55
C ALA A 163 -6.95 -4.20 -16.99
N THR A 164 -6.82 -3.94 -18.29
CA THR A 164 -5.65 -3.24 -18.83
C THR A 164 -5.67 -1.75 -18.49
N VAL A 165 -4.55 -1.06 -18.68
CA VAL A 165 -4.48 0.40 -18.51
C VAL A 165 -5.40 1.13 -19.49
N GLU A 166 -5.54 0.61 -20.72
CA GLU A 166 -6.44 1.15 -21.74
C GLU A 166 -7.91 1.06 -21.31
N ASP A 167 -8.34 -0.12 -20.83
CA ASP A 167 -9.69 -0.32 -20.32
C ASP A 167 -9.99 0.60 -19.13
N ALA A 168 -9.05 0.69 -18.19
CA ALA A 168 -9.17 1.55 -17.02
C ALA A 168 -9.25 3.04 -17.40
N LEU A 169 -8.50 3.48 -18.40
CA LEU A 169 -8.58 4.84 -18.93
C LEU A 169 -9.90 5.10 -19.64
N SER A 170 -10.46 4.11 -20.35
CA SER A 170 -11.80 4.22 -20.93
C SER A 170 -12.86 4.43 -19.85
N ILE A 171 -12.79 3.70 -18.74
CA ILE A 171 -13.66 3.90 -17.57
C ILE A 171 -13.46 5.29 -16.96
N PHE A 172 -12.22 5.76 -16.85
CA PHE A 172 -11.96 7.09 -16.27
C PHE A 172 -12.50 8.24 -17.14
N ASN A 173 -12.41 8.10 -18.46
CA ASN A 173 -12.82 9.10 -19.45
C ASN A 173 -14.26 8.97 -19.92
N SER A 174 -15.03 7.99 -19.42
CA SER A 174 -16.44 7.86 -19.77
C SER A 174 -17.26 9.02 -19.21
N ASP A 175 -18.32 9.42 -19.92
CA ASP A 175 -19.26 10.44 -19.46
C ASP A 175 -20.07 9.94 -18.24
#